data_AF-A0A8H7QH98-F1
#
_entry.id   AF-A0A8H7QH98-F1
#
_cell.length_a   1.000
_cell.length_b   1.000
_cell.length_c   1.000
_cell.angle_alpha   90.00
_cell.angle_beta   90.00
_cell.angle_gamma   90.00
#
_symmetry.space_group_name_H-M   'P 1'
#
loop_
_entity.id
_entity.type
_entity.pdbx_description
1 polymer ?
#
loop_
_entity_poly.entity_id
_entity_poly.type
_entity_poly.pdbx_seq_one_letter_code
_entity_poly.pdbx_strand_id
1 'polypeptide(L)'
;MVTTKAKVHKTQRGGLQIKGAAKRLEIQKSEQHNKIKESFHQYDLTKNKIIHLEDKKNNLLKQQLLPYLKEELQLLRLLYNDSTDQYQKEQKKFIKTIIGDDNKTTAFIKKHLKHI
;
A
#
# COMPACT_ATOMS: atom_id res chain seq x y z
N MET A 1 -49.31 66.49 1.04
CA MET A 1 -48.65 65.28 1.55
C MET A 1 -47.35 65.07 0.79
N VAL A 2 -46.20 65.28 1.42
CA VAL A 2 -44.88 65.12 0.80
C VAL A 2 -44.27 63.83 1.32
N THR A 3 -44.15 62.82 0.47
CA THR A 3 -43.47 61.56 0.79
C THR A 3 -41.98 61.68 0.50
N THR A 4 -41.18 61.92 1.53
CA THR A 4 -39.72 61.89 1.47
C THR A 4 -39.23 60.45 1.32
N LYS A 5 -38.78 60.08 0.12
CA LYS A 5 -38.06 58.83 -0.12
C LYS A 5 -36.68 58.91 0.54
N ALA A 6 -36.47 58.18 1.62
CA ALA A 6 -35.17 58.02 2.26
C ALA A 6 -34.18 57.36 1.26
N LYS A 7 -33.21 58.12 0.77
CA LYS A 7 -32.06 57.58 0.02
C LYS A 7 -31.18 56.81 0.99
N VAL A 8 -31.22 55.48 0.90
CA VAL A 8 -30.29 54.59 1.61
C VAL A 8 -28.88 54.82 1.03
N HIS A 9 -28.08 55.65 1.69
CA HIS A 9 -26.66 55.77 1.41
C HIS A 9 -25.97 54.47 1.83
N LYS A 10 -25.76 53.54 0.88
CA LYS A 10 -24.84 52.42 1.08
C LYS A 10 -23.44 52.98 1.26
N THR A 11 -22.91 52.88 2.48
CA THR A 11 -21.52 53.24 2.81
C THR A 11 -20.57 52.37 1.99
N GLN A 12 -19.77 52.99 1.11
CA GLN A 12 -18.80 52.31 0.22
C GLN A 12 -17.85 51.35 0.97
N ARG A 13 -17.57 51.62 2.26
CA ARG A 13 -16.76 50.76 3.14
C ARG A 13 -17.38 49.38 3.38
N GLY A 14 -18.70 49.27 3.53
CA GLY A 14 -19.39 47.99 3.70
C GLY A 14 -19.34 47.13 2.43
N GLY A 15 -19.48 47.75 1.26
CA GLY A 15 -19.37 47.07 -0.03
C GLY A 15 -17.97 46.51 -0.32
N LEU A 16 -16.91 47.22 0.06
CA LEU A 16 -15.53 46.73 -0.06
C LEU A 16 -15.25 45.54 0.88
N GLN A 17 -15.74 45.60 2.12
CA GLN A 17 -15.57 44.51 3.08
C GLN A 17 -16.28 43.22 2.60
N ILE A 18 -17.49 43.34 2.05
CA ILE A 18 -18.23 42.20 1.49
C ILE A 18 -17.50 41.61 0.27
N LYS A 19 -16.98 42.44 -0.64
CA LYS A 19 -16.18 41.98 -1.79
C LYS A 19 -14.89 41.28 -1.34
N GLY A 20 -14.23 41.81 -0.32
CA GLY A 20 -13.05 41.20 0.28
C GLY A 20 -13.34 39.84 0.91
N ALA A 21 -14.46 39.71 1.62
CA ALA A 21 -14.89 38.44 2.23
C ALA A 21 -15.26 37.39 1.15
N ALA A 22 -15.98 37.80 0.10
CA ALA A 22 -16.33 36.92 -1.01
C ALA A 22 -15.08 36.35 -1.72
N LYS A 23 -14.09 37.21 -2.02
CA LYS A 23 -12.83 36.78 -2.64
C LYS A 23 -12.04 35.80 -1.76
N ARG A 24 -12.03 36.00 -0.44
CA ARG A 24 -11.39 35.06 0.51
C ARG A 24 -12.11 33.70 0.53
N LEU A 25 -13.43 33.69 0.48
CA LEU A 25 -14.22 32.45 0.42
C LEU A 25 -13.97 31.68 -0.89
N GLU A 26 -13.85 32.36 -2.03
CA GLU A 26 -13.50 31.73 -3.30
C GLU A 26 -12.10 31.09 -3.24
N ILE A 27 -11.11 31.80 -2.69
CA ILE A 27 -9.76 31.26 -2.51
C ILE A 27 -9.79 30.04 -1.59
N GLN A 28 -10.48 30.12 -0.45
CA GLN A 28 -10.61 28.97 0.48
C GLN A 28 -11.28 27.76 -0.18
N LYS A 29 -12.33 27.96 -0.97
CA LYS A 29 -12.99 26.87 -1.70
C LYS A 29 -12.07 26.26 -2.75
N SER A 30 -11.29 27.07 -3.45
CA SER A 30 -10.30 26.60 -4.42
C SER A 30 -9.19 25.81 -3.75
N GLU A 31 -8.67 26.29 -2.62
CA GLU A 31 -7.67 25.58 -1.80
C GLU A 31 -8.22 24.24 -1.27
N GLN A 32 -9.45 24.22 -0.78
CA GLN A 32 -10.11 22.98 -0.35
C GLN A 32 -10.27 21.99 -1.50
N HIS A 33 -10.69 22.46 -2.67
CA HIS A 33 -10.80 21.62 -3.87
C HIS A 33 -9.44 21.03 -4.27
N ASN A 34 -8.38 21.84 -4.26
CA ASN A 34 -7.03 21.37 -4.56
C ASN A 34 -6.54 20.34 -3.55
N LYS A 35 -6.77 20.57 -2.25
CA LYS A 35 -6.42 19.59 -1.19
C LYS A 35 -7.13 18.26 -1.38
N ILE A 36 -8.41 18.28 -1.75
CA ILE A 36 -9.17 17.06 -2.04
C ILE A 36 -8.55 16.34 -3.24
N LYS A 37 -8.24 17.06 -4.32
CA LYS A 37 -7.60 16.50 -5.51
C LYS A 37 -6.24 15.87 -5.20
N GLU A 38 -5.41 16.55 -4.42
CA GLU A 38 -4.13 16.02 -3.94
C GLU A 38 -4.31 14.76 -3.09
N SER A 39 -5.31 14.75 -2.20
CA SER A 39 -5.62 13.59 -1.36
C SER A 39 -5.98 12.35 -2.19
N PHE A 40 -6.82 12.52 -3.23
CA PHE A 40 -7.14 11.43 -4.16
C PHE A 40 -5.91 10.95 -4.92
N HIS A 41 -5.07 11.87 -5.40
CA HIS A 41 -3.84 11.51 -6.09
C HIS A 41 -2.89 10.70 -5.19
N GLN A 42 -2.71 11.12 -3.94
CA GLN A 42 -1.88 10.39 -2.97
C GLN A 42 -2.45 9.01 -2.63
N TYR A 43 -3.77 8.90 -2.53
CA TYR A 43 -4.45 7.61 -2.36
C TYR A 43 -4.15 6.67 -3.54
N ASP A 44 -4.29 7.14 -4.77
CA ASP A 44 -4.04 6.33 -5.97
C ASP A 44 -2.56 5.88 -6.06
N LEU A 45 -1.62 6.78 -5.77
CA LEU A 45 -0.19 6.43 -5.70
C LEU A 45 0.07 5.34 -4.66
N THR A 46 -0.52 5.49 -3.47
CA THR A 46 -0.36 4.52 -2.38
C THR A 46 -0.97 3.18 -2.75
N LYS A 47 -2.17 3.17 -3.32
CA LYS A 47 -2.85 1.98 -3.81
C LYS A 47 -2.01 1.24 -4.85
N ASN A 48 -1.49 1.95 -5.85
CA ASN A 48 -0.66 1.37 -6.89
C ASN A 48 0.65 0.79 -6.32
N LYS A 49 1.25 1.46 -5.34
CA LYS A 49 2.43 0.96 -4.64
C LYS A 49 2.13 -0.34 -3.89
N ILE A 50 0.99 -0.44 -3.22
CA ILE A 50 0.57 -1.67 -2.53
C ILE A 50 0.43 -2.81 -3.55
N ILE A 51 -0.30 -2.60 -4.64
CA ILE A 51 -0.48 -3.59 -5.70
C ILE A 51 0.88 -4.06 -6.24
N HIS A 52 1.78 -3.13 -6.54
CA HIS A 52 3.11 -3.46 -7.03
C HIS A 52 3.93 -4.29 -6.03
N LEU A 53 3.85 -3.98 -4.73
CA LEU A 53 4.53 -4.76 -3.69
C LEU A 53 3.93 -6.16 -3.54
N GLU A 54 2.61 -6.30 -3.66
CA GLU A 54 1.94 -7.60 -3.65
C GLU A 54 2.36 -8.44 -4.86
N ASP A 55 2.41 -7.86 -6.05
CA ASP A 55 2.88 -8.52 -7.27
C ASP A 55 4.35 -8.94 -7.12
N LYS A 56 5.21 -8.06 -6.62
CA LYS A 56 6.61 -8.39 -6.36
C LYS A 56 6.75 -9.54 -5.37
N LYS A 57 5.98 -9.53 -4.28
CA LYS A 57 5.96 -10.62 -3.29
C LYS A 57 5.50 -11.94 -3.93
N ASN A 58 4.42 -11.89 -4.70
CA ASN A 58 3.85 -13.06 -5.36
C ASN A 58 4.80 -13.63 -6.43
N ASN A 59 5.48 -12.78 -7.18
CA ASN A 59 6.49 -13.20 -8.16
C ASN A 59 7.68 -13.85 -7.47
N LEU A 60 8.21 -13.25 -6.40
CA LEU A 60 9.29 -13.83 -5.60
C LEU A 60 8.89 -15.21 -5.03
N LEU A 61 7.66 -15.34 -4.52
CA LEU A 61 7.13 -16.61 -4.04
C LEU A 61 7.05 -17.66 -5.17
N LYS A 62 6.47 -17.30 -6.32
CA LYS A 62 6.19 -18.24 -7.41
C LYS A 62 7.42 -18.62 -8.22
N GLN A 63 8.28 -17.65 -8.53
CA GLN A 63 9.40 -17.85 -9.46
C GLN A 63 10.67 -18.30 -8.76
N GLN A 64 10.83 -17.99 -7.47
CA GLN A 64 12.07 -18.28 -6.75
C GLN A 64 11.79 -19.29 -5.64
N LEU A 65 10.91 -18.94 -4.69
CA LEU A 65 10.79 -19.72 -3.46
C LEU A 65 10.13 -21.10 -3.67
N LEU A 66 9.03 -21.18 -4.43
CA LEU A 66 8.35 -22.45 -4.69
C LEU A 66 9.18 -23.47 -5.50
N PRO A 67 9.89 -23.10 -6.58
CA PRO A 67 10.77 -24.02 -7.29
C PRO A 67 11.83 -24.64 -6.40
N TYR A 68 12.53 -23.83 -5.58
CA TYR A 68 13.54 -24.35 -4.64
C TYR A 68 12.95 -25.31 -3.61
N LEU A 69 11.79 -24.96 -3.01
CA LEU A 69 11.12 -25.86 -2.08
C LEU A 69 10.73 -27.18 -2.74
N LYS A 70 10.31 -27.14 -4.01
CA LYS A 70 9.96 -28.34 -4.77
C LYS A 70 11.18 -29.23 -5.02
N GLU A 71 12.32 -28.65 -5.38
CA GLU A 71 13.58 -29.38 -5.59
C GLU A 71 14.06 -30.04 -4.29
N GLU A 72 14.09 -29.32 -3.17
CA GLU A 72 14.49 -29.85 -1.86
C GLU A 72 13.56 -30.99 -1.40
N LEU A 73 12.25 -30.84 -1.61
CA LEU A 73 11.28 -31.91 -1.32
C LEU A 73 11.46 -33.13 -2.21
N GLN A 74 11.85 -32.95 -3.48
CA GLN A 74 12.19 -34.05 -4.37
C GLN A 74 13.45 -34.78 -3.90
N LEU A 75 14.49 -34.06 -3.47
CA LEU A 75 15.70 -34.65 -2.90
C LEU A 75 15.39 -35.43 -1.63
N LEU A 76 14.58 -34.88 -0.72
CA LEU A 76 14.10 -35.61 0.46
C LEU A 76 13.35 -36.89 0.08
N ARG A 77 12.51 -36.84 -0.95
CA ARG A 77 11.79 -38.01 -1.43
C ARG A 77 12.73 -39.08 -1.99
N LEU A 78 13.78 -38.68 -2.70
CA LEU A 78 14.80 -39.61 -3.20
C LEU A 78 15.60 -40.24 -2.06
N LEU A 79 15.95 -39.47 -1.03
CA LEU A 79 16.71 -39.95 0.13
C LEU A 79 15.92 -40.96 0.99
N TYR A 80 14.61 -40.76 1.11
CA TYR A 80 13.73 -41.61 1.92
C TYR A 80 12.76 -42.43 1.06
N ASN A 81 13.15 -42.76 -0.18
CA ASN A 81 12.27 -43.40 -1.16
C ASN A 81 11.71 -44.74 -0.69
N ASP A 82 12.48 -45.47 0.13
CA ASP A 82 12.13 -46.80 0.63
C ASP A 82 11.25 -46.75 1.89
N SER A 83 11.05 -45.57 2.49
CA SER A 83 10.28 -45.41 3.72
C SER A 83 9.37 -44.19 3.69
N THR A 84 8.11 -44.42 3.29
CA THR A 84 7.05 -43.41 3.24
C THR A 84 6.88 -42.68 4.58
N ASP A 85 6.97 -43.39 5.70
CA ASP A 85 6.80 -42.81 7.03
C ASP A 85 7.97 -41.88 7.42
N GLN A 86 9.21 -42.27 7.09
CA GLN A 86 10.38 -41.42 7.32
C GLN A 86 10.34 -40.18 6.42
N TYR A 87 9.97 -40.35 5.15
CA TYR A 87 9.76 -39.23 4.23
C TYR A 87 8.74 -38.22 4.78
N GLN A 88 7.56 -38.68 5.22
CA GLN A 88 6.53 -37.79 5.76
C GLN A 88 7.00 -37.05 7.03
N LYS A 89 7.77 -37.71 7.89
CA LYS A 89 8.31 -37.11 9.11
C LYS A 89 9.33 -36.01 8.80
N GLU A 90 10.30 -36.29 7.93
CA GLU A 90 11.32 -35.31 7.55
C GLU A 90 10.74 -34.18 6.68
N GLN A 91 9.76 -34.46 5.83
CA GLN A 91 9.00 -33.43 5.10
C GLN A 91 8.35 -32.42 6.07
N LYS A 92 7.61 -32.91 7.07
CA LYS A 92 6.95 -32.05 8.07
C LYS A 92 7.97 -31.22 8.84
N LYS A 93 9.11 -31.82 9.20
CA LYS A 93 10.21 -31.13 9.90
C LYS A 93 10.84 -30.07 9.02
N PHE A 94 11.12 -30.35 7.75
CA PHE A 94 11.65 -29.39 6.78
C PHE A 94 10.71 -28.19 6.62
N ILE A 95 9.42 -28.41 6.39
CA ILE A 95 8.40 -27.35 6.28
C ILE A 95 8.36 -26.52 7.57
N LYS A 96 8.34 -27.16 8.73
CA LYS A 96 8.35 -26.47 10.03
C LYS A 96 9.61 -25.63 10.24
N THR A 97 10.74 -26.08 9.72
CA THR A 97 12.02 -25.37 9.85
C THR A 97 12.08 -24.12 8.97
N ILE A 98 11.46 -24.18 7.78
CA ILE A 98 11.41 -23.05 6.86
C ILE A 98 10.34 -22.03 7.25
N ILE A 99 9.20 -22.48 7.80
CA ILE A 99 8.06 -21.60 8.12
C ILE A 99 8.06 -21.14 9.60
N GLY A 100 8.65 -21.91 10.51
CA GLY A 100 8.48 -21.72 11.95
C GLY A 100 9.70 -21.20 12.73
N ASP A 101 10.84 -20.95 12.09
CA ASP A 101 12.08 -20.49 12.76
C ASP A 101 12.74 -19.39 11.93
N ASP A 102 12.49 -18.13 12.29
CA ASP A 102 12.92 -16.93 11.56
C ASP A 102 14.44 -16.91 11.26
N ASN A 103 15.25 -17.45 12.17
CA ASN A 103 16.71 -17.51 12.00
C ASN A 103 17.09 -18.50 10.89
N LYS A 104 16.43 -19.66 10.86
CA LYS A 104 16.67 -20.67 9.82
C LYS A 104 16.03 -20.28 8.49
N THR A 105 14.88 -19.61 8.51
CA THR A 105 14.29 -18.99 7.32
C THR A 105 15.24 -17.96 6.73
N THR A 106 15.86 -17.10 7.56
CA THR A 106 16.83 -16.11 7.11
C THR A 106 18.10 -16.76 6.53
N ALA A 107 18.60 -17.82 7.18
CA ALA A 107 19.75 -18.57 6.67
C ALA A 107 19.42 -19.26 5.33
N PHE A 108 18.23 -19.83 5.20
CA PHE A 108 17.74 -20.44 3.96
C PHE A 108 17.66 -19.40 2.83
N ILE A 109 17.02 -18.24 3.08
CA ILE A 109 16.95 -17.11 2.13
C ILE A 109 18.38 -16.69 1.74
N LYS A 110 19.29 -16.47 2.70
CA LYS A 110 20.67 -16.08 2.41
C LYS A 110 21.49 -17.13 1.67
N LYS A 111 21.14 -18.41 1.75
CA LYS A 111 21.88 -19.49 1.08
C LYS A 111 21.36 -19.72 -0.33
N HIS A 112 20.04 -19.71 -0.51
CA HIS A 112 19.36 -20.14 -1.73
C HIS A 112 18.83 -18.97 -2.58
N LEU A 113 18.70 -17.77 -2.01
CA LEU A 113 18.21 -16.57 -2.70
C LEU A 113 19.28 -15.46 -2.79
N LYS A 114 20.58 -15.84 -2.84
CA LYS A 114 21.77 -14.94 -2.82
C LYS A 114 21.83 -13.83 -3.87
N HIS A 115 20.94 -13.81 -4.85
CA HIS A 115 20.93 -12.86 -5.97
C HIS A 115 19.69 -11.97 -6.02
N ILE A 116 19.06 -11.71 -4.87
CA ILE A 116 17.94 -10.76 -4.75
C ILE A 116 18.44 -9.44 -4.14
#